data_AF-A0A099D1P7-F1
#
_entry.id   AF-A0A099D1P7-F1
#
_cell.length_a   1.000
_cell.length_b   1.000
_cell.length_c   1.000
_cell.angle_alpha   90.00
_cell.angle_beta   90.00
_cell.angle_gamma   90.00
#
_symmetry.space_group_name_H-M   'P 1'
#
loop_
_entity.id
_entity.type
_entity.pdbx_description
1 polymer ?
#
loop_
_entity_poly.entity_id
_entity_poly.type
_entity_poly.pdbx_seq_one_letter_code
_entity_poly.pdbx_strand_id
1 'polypeptide(L)'
;MEEKFFFNQGGVSVSNARFMVRGQTYAMNGVTSVKQSVRHPSRLLPIVLGILGLILLFGGSSGVMWGLIALSIAALWWFSQKSEWIVVLNSASGETQALTSKDRRYIDGVIEALNQSIIHRG
;
A
#
# COMPACT_ATOMS: atom_id res chain seq x y z
N MET A 1 14.66 -28.81 -14.85
CA MET A 1 14.25 -28.50 -13.46
C MET A 1 12.82 -28.02 -13.54
N GLU A 2 11.88 -28.66 -12.83
CA GLU A 2 10.48 -28.22 -12.80
C GLU A 2 10.38 -26.89 -12.05
N GLU A 3 9.65 -25.92 -12.61
CA GLU A 3 9.33 -24.68 -11.91
C GLU A 3 8.30 -24.97 -10.81
N LYS A 4 8.64 -24.68 -9.55
CA LYS A 4 7.72 -24.82 -8.43
C LYS A 4 6.97 -23.51 -8.24
N PHE A 5 5.64 -23.58 -8.29
CA PHE A 5 4.76 -22.45 -8.01
C PHE A 5 4.41 -22.42 -6.52
N PHE A 6 4.70 -21.30 -5.87
CA PHE A 6 4.40 -21.06 -4.46
C PHE A 6 3.11 -20.28 -4.27
N PHE A 7 2.73 -19.47 -5.26
CA PHE A 7 1.50 -18.67 -5.24
C PHE A 7 0.98 -18.45 -6.65
N ASN A 8 -0.33 -18.56 -6.85
CA ASN A 8 -0.99 -18.24 -8.11
C ASN A 8 -2.44 -17.82 -7.86
N GLN A 9 -2.66 -16.53 -7.55
CA GLN A 9 -4.00 -15.98 -7.32
C GLN A 9 -4.06 -14.50 -7.73
N GLY A 10 -5.18 -14.08 -8.33
CA GLY A 10 -5.48 -12.66 -8.57
C GLY A 10 -4.54 -11.95 -9.55
N GLY A 11 -3.96 -12.67 -10.52
CA GLY A 11 -3.00 -12.11 -11.47
C GLY A 11 -1.60 -11.90 -10.90
N VAL A 12 -1.31 -12.54 -9.76
CA VAL A 12 0.02 -12.67 -9.16
C VAL A 12 0.42 -14.13 -9.15
N SER A 13 1.59 -14.43 -9.73
CA SER A 13 2.17 -15.76 -9.74
C SER A 13 3.60 -15.71 -9.25
N VAL A 14 3.91 -16.44 -8.19
CA VAL A 14 5.24 -16.57 -7.60
C VAL A 14 5.76 -17.97 -7.90
N SER A 15 6.87 -18.08 -8.64
CA SER A 15 7.62 -19.32 -8.80
C SER A 15 9.04 -19.17 -8.26
N ASN A 16 9.80 -20.27 -8.25
CA ASN A 16 11.22 -20.25 -7.87
C ASN A 16 12.10 -19.37 -8.79
N ALA A 17 11.70 -19.19 -10.05
CA ALA A 17 12.50 -18.46 -11.05
C ALA A 17 11.97 -17.05 -11.32
N ARG A 18 10.66 -16.84 -11.21
CA ARG A 18 10.01 -15.59 -11.63
C ARG A 18 8.82 -15.23 -10.75
N PHE A 19 8.68 -13.94 -10.51
CA PHE A 19 7.52 -13.33 -9.89
C PHE A 19 6.79 -12.48 -10.92
N MET A 20 5.55 -12.84 -11.24
CA MET A 20 4.73 -12.17 -12.22
C MET A 20 3.56 -11.47 -11.52
N VAL A 21 3.40 -10.17 -11.75
CA VAL A 21 2.32 -9.37 -11.17
C VAL A 21 1.84 -8.32 -12.16
N ARG A 22 0.54 -8.31 -12.48
CA ARG A 22 -0.09 -7.29 -13.33
C ARG A 22 0.67 -7.01 -14.64
N GLY A 23 1.22 -8.07 -15.27
CA GLY A 23 1.98 -7.96 -16.52
C GLY A 23 3.46 -7.58 -16.38
N GLN A 24 3.96 -7.34 -15.17
CA GLN A 24 5.38 -7.18 -14.90
C GLN A 24 5.98 -8.51 -14.41
N THR A 25 7.14 -8.87 -14.96
CA THR A 25 7.87 -10.08 -14.59
C THR A 25 9.19 -9.69 -13.94
N TYR A 26 9.39 -10.15 -12.71
CA TYR A 26 10.61 -9.96 -11.93
C TYR A 26 11.36 -11.29 -11.87
N ALA A 27 12.63 -11.27 -12.26
CA ALA A 27 13.49 -12.44 -12.15
C ALA A 27 13.88 -12.64 -10.68
N MET A 28 13.56 -13.80 -10.11
CA MET A 28 13.87 -14.09 -8.70
C MET A 28 15.37 -14.18 -8.44
N ASN A 29 16.19 -14.42 -9.48
CA ASN A 29 17.65 -14.41 -9.37
C ASN A 29 18.24 -13.09 -8.85
N GLY A 30 17.59 -11.97 -9.14
CA GLY A 30 18.04 -10.65 -8.69
C GLY A 30 17.50 -10.23 -7.33
N VAL A 31 16.47 -10.91 -6.82
CA VAL A 31 15.78 -10.56 -5.57
C VAL A 31 16.53 -11.17 -4.38
N THR A 32 16.94 -10.33 -3.43
CA THR A 32 17.70 -10.72 -2.23
C THR A 32 16.82 -10.73 -0.98
N SER A 33 15.82 -9.85 -0.92
CA SER A 33 14.87 -9.80 0.20
C SER A 33 13.56 -9.19 -0.25
N VAL A 34 12.52 -9.44 0.55
CA VAL A 34 11.17 -8.87 0.35
C VAL A 34 10.73 -8.17 1.61
N LYS A 35 10.10 -7.01 1.47
CA LYS A 35 9.58 -6.25 2.61
C LYS A 35 8.16 -5.75 2.35
N GLN A 36 7.39 -5.68 3.42
CA GLN A 36 6.09 -5.02 3.43
C GLN A 36 6.30 -3.53 3.70
N SER A 37 5.84 -2.68 2.79
CA SER A 37 5.78 -1.23 3.01
C SER A 37 4.31 -0.82 3.11
N VAL A 38 3.99 -0.01 4.12
CA VAL A 38 2.64 0.52 4.30
C VAL A 38 2.67 2.00 3.94
N ARG A 39 1.93 2.37 2.90
CA ARG A 39 1.76 3.79 2.57
C ARG A 39 0.60 4.32 3.39
N HIS A 40 0.95 4.96 4.51
CA HIS A 40 -0.03 5.72 5.28
C HIS A 40 -0.37 7.01 4.52
N PRO A 41 -1.65 7.23 4.14
CA PRO A 41 -2.06 8.50 3.56
C PRO A 41 -1.80 9.63 4.57
N SER A 42 -1.35 10.78 4.06
CA SER A 42 -1.04 11.95 4.88
C SER A 42 -2.31 12.52 5.50
N ARG A 43 -2.47 12.28 6.80
CA ARG A 43 -3.57 12.79 7.62
C ARG A 43 -3.42 14.28 7.99
N LEU A 44 -2.28 14.89 7.65
CA LEU A 44 -1.98 16.28 7.98
C LEU A 44 -2.94 17.27 7.30
N LEU A 45 -3.25 17.07 6.02
CA LEU A 45 -4.18 17.94 5.28
C LEU A 45 -5.58 18.01 5.92
N PRO A 46 -6.26 16.88 6.21
CA PRO A 46 -7.58 16.94 6.85
C PRO A 46 -7.52 17.47 8.30
N ILE A 47 -6.42 17.28 9.05
CA ILE A 47 -6.24 17.93 10.37
C ILE A 47 -6.19 19.45 10.23
N VAL A 48 -5.37 19.96 9.32
CA VAL A 48 -5.24 21.40 9.08
C VAL A 48 -6.59 21.99 8.65
N LEU A 49 -7.30 21.31 7.74
CA LEU A 49 -8.63 21.72 7.30
C LEU A 49 -9.65 21.70 8.45
N GLY A 50 -9.61 20.69 9.31
CA GLY A 50 -10.47 20.59 10.50
C GLY A 50 -10.22 21.71 11.51
N ILE A 51 -8.96 22.07 11.75
CA ILE A 51 -8.57 23.19 12.63
C ILE A 51 -9.06 24.52 12.03
N LEU A 52 -8.87 24.74 10.72
CA LEU A 52 -9.39 25.92 10.01
C LEU A 52 -10.92 26.01 10.09
N GLY A 53 -11.62 24.89 9.90
CA GLY A 53 -13.07 24.80 10.07
C GLY A 53 -13.51 25.14 11.50
N LEU A 54 -12.77 24.70 12.51
CA LEU A 54 -13.03 25.00 13.92
C LEU A 54 -12.85 26.50 14.22
N ILE A 55 -11.81 27.14 13.67
CA ILE A 55 -11.57 28.58 13.82
C ILE A 55 -12.70 29.40 13.17
N LEU A 56 -13.20 28.97 12.01
CA LEU A 56 -14.31 29.63 11.30
C LEU A 56 -15.63 29.59 12.08
N LEU A 57 -15.84 28.58 12.95
CA LEU A 57 -17.03 28.52 13.81
C LEU A 57 -17.09 29.69 14.82
N PHE A 58 -15.95 30.25 15.22
CA PHE A 58 -15.89 31.40 16.13
C PHE A 58 -16.02 32.75 15.42
N GLY A 59 -16.09 32.78 14.08
CA GLY A 59 -16.14 33.99 13.25
C GLY A 59 -17.52 34.66 13.11
N GLY A 60 -18.56 34.17 13.79
CA GLY A 60 -19.93 34.72 13.74
C GLY A 60 -20.94 33.81 13.01
N SER A 61 -22.19 34.28 12.86
CA SER A 61 -23.33 33.47 12.37
C SER A 61 -23.15 32.92 10.94
N SER A 62 -22.48 33.66 10.06
CA SER A 62 -22.11 33.20 8.72
C SER A 62 -20.93 32.21 8.74
N GLY A 63 -19.99 32.37 9.68
CA GLY A 63 -18.84 31.48 9.88
C GLY A 63 -19.23 30.08 10.38
N VAL A 64 -20.30 29.98 11.18
CA VAL A 64 -20.82 28.70 11.69
C VAL A 64 -21.23 27.75 10.56
N MET A 65 -21.93 28.26 9.52
CA MET A 65 -22.39 27.44 8.40
C MET A 65 -21.21 26.91 7.57
N TRP A 66 -20.23 27.78 7.26
CA TRP A 66 -19.02 27.40 6.52
C TRP A 66 -18.09 26.47 7.32
N GLY A 67 -17.98 26.69 8.64
CA GLY A 67 -17.21 25.83 9.52
C GLY A 67 -17.79 24.42 9.63
N LEU A 68 -19.12 24.28 9.70
CA LEU A 68 -19.80 22.98 9.69
C LEU A 68 -19.59 22.22 8.37
N ILE A 69 -19.65 22.90 7.22
CA ILE A 69 -19.39 22.31 5.91
C ILE A 69 -17.93 21.85 5.83
N ALA A 70 -16.98 22.69 6.23
CA ALA A 70 -15.56 22.36 6.23
C ALA A 70 -15.23 21.17 7.15
N LEU A 71 -15.82 21.11 8.34
CA LEU A 71 -15.68 19.99 9.26
C LEU A 71 -16.25 18.68 8.69
N SER A 72 -17.42 18.76 8.05
CA SER A 72 -18.06 17.59 7.43
C SER A 72 -17.20 17.03 6.29
N ILE A 73 -16.61 17.91 5.46
CA ILE A 73 -15.69 17.53 4.39
C ILE A 73 -14.40 16.94 4.96
N ALA A 74 -13.82 17.56 5.99
CA ALA A 74 -12.61 17.05 6.65
C ALA A 74 -12.84 15.65 7.23
N ALA A 75 -13.98 15.42 7.88
CA ALA A 75 -14.37 14.12 8.43
C ALA A 75 -14.54 13.07 7.33
N LEU A 76 -15.28 13.37 6.25
CA LEU A 76 -15.44 12.46 5.11
C LEU A 76 -14.09 12.12 4.46
N TRP A 77 -13.22 13.11 4.32
CA TRP A 77 -11.90 12.92 3.72
C TRP A 77 -10.98 12.06 4.60
N TRP A 78 -11.07 12.24 5.92
CA TRP A 78 -10.40 11.39 6.91
C TRP A 78 -10.84 9.93 6.82
N PHE A 79 -12.15 9.68 6.70
CA PHE A 79 -12.69 8.32 6.55
C PHE A 79 -12.32 7.67 5.20
N SER A 80 -12.13 8.46 4.14
CA SER A 80 -11.78 7.96 2.81
C SER A 80 -10.30 7.55 2.68
N GLN A 81 -9.43 8.00 3.59
CA GLN A 81 -8.00 7.68 3.59
C GLN A 81 -7.71 6.24 4.08
N LYS A 82 -7.93 5.27 3.19
CA LYS A 82 -7.56 3.87 3.40
C LYS A 82 -6.07 3.68 3.17
N SER A 83 -5.41 2.94 4.07
CA SER A 83 -4.00 2.56 3.94
C SER A 83 -3.80 1.56 2.80
N GLU A 84 -2.74 1.74 2.02
CA GLU A 84 -2.36 0.82 0.96
C GLU A 84 -1.13 0.01 1.41
N TRP A 85 -1.19 -1.29 1.16
CA TRP A 85 -0.14 -2.24 1.48
C TRP A 85 0.66 -2.53 0.20
N ILE A 86 1.97 -2.34 0.28
CA ILE A 86 2.89 -2.40 -0.85
C ILE A 86 3.91 -3.51 -0.59
N VAL A 87 4.12 -4.39 -1.56
CA VAL A 87 5.24 -5.34 -1.60
C VAL A 87 6.40 -4.65 -2.28
N VAL A 88 7.52 -4.54 -1.56
CA VAL A 88 8.77 -4.02 -2.11
C VAL A 88 9.77 -5.16 -2.21
N LEU A 89 10.28 -5.37 -3.42
CA LEU A 89 11.37 -6.30 -3.69
C LEU A 89 12.68 -5.55 -3.56
N ASN A 90 13.58 -6.11 -2.77
CA ASN A 90 14.96 -5.65 -2.70
C ASN A 90 15.81 -6.51 -3.64
N SER A 91 16.53 -5.86 -4.53
CA SER A 91 17.37 -6.52 -5.53
C SER A 91 18.77 -5.91 -5.53
N ALA A 92 19.73 -6.57 -6.18
CA ALA A 92 21.08 -6.03 -6.35
C ALA A 92 21.08 -4.65 -7.07
N SER A 93 20.05 -4.37 -7.88
CA SER A 93 19.83 -3.10 -8.58
C SER A 93 19.08 -2.04 -7.76
N GLY A 94 18.62 -2.36 -6.56
CA GLY A 94 17.87 -1.46 -5.68
C GLY A 94 16.47 -1.96 -5.30
N GLU A 95 15.67 -1.04 -4.75
CA GLU A 95 14.31 -1.30 -4.25
C GLU A 95 13.26 -1.04 -5.33
N THR A 96 12.39 -2.02 -5.60
CA THR A 96 11.29 -1.87 -6.57
C THR A 96 9.94 -2.23 -5.93
N GLN A 97 8.95 -1.36 -6.12
CA GLN A 97 7.57 -1.62 -5.69
C GLN A 97 6.90 -2.56 -6.70
N ALA A 98 6.59 -3.77 -6.25
CA ALA A 98 6.14 -4.86 -7.10
C ALA A 98 4.60 -4.94 -7.18
N LEU A 99 3.94 -4.77 -6.04
CA LEU A 99 2.50 -4.96 -5.91
C LEU A 99 1.94 -4.02 -4.86
N THR A 100 0.84 -3.36 -5.16
CA THR A 100 0.08 -2.57 -4.19
C THR A 100 -1.35 -3.10 -4.12
N SER A 101 -1.82 -3.38 -2.90
CA SER A 101 -3.19 -3.80 -2.64
C SER A 101 -3.74 -3.18 -1.35
N LYS A 102 -5.06 -3.04 -1.27
CA LYS A 102 -5.76 -2.62 -0.04
C LYS A 102 -6.01 -3.80 0.91
N ASP A 103 -5.88 -5.02 0.42
CA ASP A 103 -6.06 -6.24 1.21
C ASP A 103 -4.72 -6.68 1.81
N ARG A 104 -4.61 -6.54 3.14
CA ARG A 104 -3.45 -6.97 3.90
C ARG A 104 -3.19 -8.47 3.78
N ARG A 105 -4.23 -9.30 3.87
CA ARG A 105 -4.08 -10.78 3.86
C ARG A 105 -3.52 -11.26 2.54
N TYR A 106 -3.97 -10.64 1.44
CA TYR A 106 -3.45 -10.94 0.11
C TYR A 106 -1.95 -10.61 0.01
N ILE A 107 -1.54 -9.43 0.50
CA ILE A 107 -0.13 -9.03 0.51
C ILE A 107 0.71 -9.94 1.39
N ASP A 108 0.24 -10.29 2.58
CA ASP A 108 0.96 -11.18 3.50
C ASP A 108 1.20 -12.56 2.85
N GLY A 109 0.20 -13.12 2.17
CA GLY A 109 0.34 -14.38 1.43
C GLY A 109 1.34 -14.31 0.27
N VAL A 110 1.38 -13.19 -0.45
CA VAL A 110 2.37 -12.97 -1.52
C VAL A 110 3.79 -12.85 -0.95
N ILE A 111 3.97 -12.12 0.16
CA ILE A 111 5.27 -11.97 0.82
C ILE A 111 5.78 -13.31 1.32
N GLU A 112 4.93 -14.11 1.96
CA GLU A 112 5.31 -15.44 2.44
C GLU A 112 5.76 -16.34 1.28
N ALA A 113 4.99 -16.36 0.18
CA ALA A 113 5.35 -17.14 -1.00
C ALA A 113 6.68 -16.68 -1.63
N LEU A 114 6.93 -15.37 -1.67
CA LEU A 114 8.19 -14.81 -2.14
C LEU A 114 9.35 -15.24 -1.22
N ASN A 115 9.15 -15.17 0.10
CA ASN A 115 10.16 -15.59 1.08
C ASN A 115 10.49 -17.09 0.93
N GLN A 116 9.46 -17.94 0.80
CA GLN A 116 9.62 -19.37 0.55
C GLN A 116 10.40 -19.66 -0.75
N SER A 117 10.16 -18.87 -1.80
CA SER A 117 10.88 -19.00 -3.07
C SER A 117 12.35 -18.60 -2.97
N ILE A 118 12.69 -17.61 -2.14
CA ILE A 118 14.07 -17.21 -1.85
C ILE A 118 14.79 -18.32 -1.08
N ILE A 119 14.15 -18.87 -0.05
CA ILE A 119 14.70 -19.98 0.76
C ILE A 119 14.94 -21.21 -0.11
N HIS A 120 14.01 -21.58 -1.00
CA HIS A 120 14.18 -22.73 -1.89
C HIS A 120 15.25 -22.54 -2.98
N ARG A 121 15.62 -21.30 -3.28
CA ARG A 121 16.69 -20.97 -4.22
C ARG A 121 18.07 -21.00 -3.55
N GLY A 122 18.13 -20.60 -2.28
CA GLY A 122 19.36 -20.49 -1.48
C GLY A 122 19.89 -21.82 -0.95
#